data_AF-A0A8I1LDZ2-F1
#
_entry.id   AF-A0A8I1LDZ2-F1
#
_cell.length_a   1.000
_cell.length_b   1.000
_cell.length_c   1.000
_cell.angle_alpha   90.00
_cell.angle_beta   90.00
_cell.angle_gamma   90.00
#
_symmetry.space_group_name_H-M   'P 1'
#
loop_
_entity.id
_entity.type
_entity.pdbx_description
1 polymer ?
#
loop_
_entity_poly.entity_id
_entity_poly.type
_entity_poly.pdbx_seq_one_letter_code
_entity_poly.pdbx_strand_id
1 'polypeptide(L)'
;MSQWARLLVYLDHGSMTPDNNRAENAIRPFVLGRKNWLLPAPPKVLRPVVILFSLIETAKANGLSLTNIFAISFEKIPCATSEDDYRALLPSQLKPADLDIGDRVNGCLIKRLL
;
A
#
# COMPACT_ATOMS: atom_id res chain seq x y z
N MET A 1 -17.40 31.37 -6.78
CA MET A 1 -18.45 30.76 -5.92
C MET A 1 -18.95 29.42 -6.46
N SER A 2 -18.11 28.55 -7.04
CA SER A 2 -18.56 27.28 -7.68
C SER A 2 -18.42 26.02 -6.81
N GLN A 3 -17.93 26.13 -5.58
CA GLN A 3 -17.65 24.96 -4.71
C GLN A 3 -18.67 24.81 -3.55
N TRP A 4 -19.72 25.63 -3.51
CA TRP A 4 -20.72 25.63 -2.42
C TRP A 4 -21.38 24.27 -2.22
N ALA A 5 -21.73 23.58 -3.31
CA ALA A 5 -22.33 22.25 -3.25
C ALA A 5 -21.42 21.21 -2.56
N ARG A 6 -20.10 21.33 -2.65
CA ARG A 6 -19.14 20.44 -1.98
C ARG A 6 -18.99 20.74 -0.50
N LEU A 7 -19.18 22.00 -0.10
CA LEU A 7 -19.13 22.40 1.30
C LEU A 7 -20.34 21.89 2.09
N LEU A 8 -21.51 21.81 1.46
CA LEU A 8 -22.72 21.29 2.08
C LEU A 8 -22.59 19.81 2.52
N VAL A 9 -21.81 18.99 1.81
CA VAL A 9 -21.59 17.57 2.14
C VAL A 9 -20.99 17.38 3.55
N TYR A 10 -20.21 18.35 4.04
CA TYR A 10 -19.67 18.29 5.40
C TYR A 10 -20.75 18.42 6.49
N LEU A 11 -21.89 19.04 6.18
CA LEU A 11 -23.03 19.11 7.09
C LEU A 11 -23.73 17.76 7.23
N ASP A 12 -23.71 16.94 6.18
CA ASP A 12 -24.31 15.60 6.18
C ASP A 12 -23.41 14.55 6.86
N HIS A 13 -22.10 14.79 6.93
CA HIS A 13 -21.11 13.86 7.47
C HIS A 13 -20.18 14.51 8.51
N GLY A 14 -20.64 14.56 9.76
CA GLY A 14 -19.89 15.19 10.88
C GLY A 14 -18.54 14.53 11.24
N SER A 15 -18.24 13.34 10.70
CA SER A 15 -16.92 12.70 10.85
C SER A 15 -15.89 13.18 9.82
N MET A 16 -16.30 13.92 8.79
CA MET A 16 -15.40 14.43 7.75
C MET A 16 -14.82 15.77 8.18
N THR A 17 -13.50 15.91 8.08
CA THR A 17 -12.81 17.16 8.35
C THR A 17 -12.56 17.91 7.03
N PRO A 18 -12.79 19.23 6.95
CA PRO A 18 -12.52 20.01 5.73
C PRO A 18 -11.05 20.09 5.34
N ASP A 19 -10.14 19.81 6.27
CA ASP A 19 -8.71 19.81 6.05
C ASP A 19 -8.21 18.46 5.51
N ASN A 20 -7.16 18.52 4.67
CA ASN A 20 -6.52 17.32 4.14
C ASN A 20 -5.36 16.83 5.03
N ASN A 21 -5.15 17.38 6.23
CA ASN A 21 -3.86 17.29 6.95
C ASN A 21 -3.40 15.84 7.12
N ARG A 22 -4.35 14.91 7.31
CA ARG A 22 -4.08 13.49 7.40
C ARG A 22 -3.46 12.92 6.12
N ALA A 23 -3.99 13.30 4.95
CA ALA A 23 -3.47 12.90 3.65
C ALA A 23 -2.12 13.57 3.35
N GLU A 24 -1.96 14.86 3.68
CA GLU A 24 -0.68 15.56 3.53
C GLU A 24 0.42 14.95 4.41
N ASN A 25 0.11 14.63 5.67
CA ASN A 25 1.05 13.97 6.57
C ASN A 25 1.43 12.56 6.08
N ALA A 26 0.48 11.81 5.51
CA ALA A 26 0.76 10.49 4.95
C ALA A 26 1.72 10.55 3.74
N ILE A 27 1.59 11.56 2.86
CA ILE A 27 2.46 11.69 1.68
C ILE A 27 3.78 12.41 1.98
N ARG A 28 3.89 13.15 3.09
CA ARG A 28 5.06 13.95 3.45
C ARG A 28 6.39 13.20 3.43
N PRO A 29 6.52 11.96 3.97
CA PRO A 29 7.78 11.21 3.93
C PRO A 29 8.27 10.95 2.50
N PHE A 30 7.34 10.70 1.57
CA PHE A 30 7.66 10.50 0.15
C PHE A 30 8.12 11.80 -0.52
N VAL A 31 7.43 12.91 -0.26
CA VAL A 31 7.77 14.24 -0.84
C VAL A 31 9.14 14.72 -0.34
N LEU A 32 9.43 14.51 0.95
CA LEU A 32 10.75 14.82 1.53
C LEU A 32 11.85 13.94 0.91
N GLY A 33 11.57 12.65 0.71
CA GLY A 33 12.48 11.73 0.01
C GLY A 33 12.81 12.20 -1.41
N ARG A 34 11.78 12.57 -2.19
CA ARG A 34 11.94 13.07 -3.56
C ARG A 34 12.83 14.31 -3.67
N LYS A 35 12.78 15.21 -2.68
CA LYS A 35 13.64 16.40 -2.62
C LYS A 35 15.10 16.04 -2.30
N ASN A 36 15.35 14.90 -1.66
CA ASN A 36 16.68 14.42 -1.26
C ASN A 36 17.31 13.43 -2.25
N TRP A 37 16.62 13.08 -3.35
CA TRP A 37 17.21 12.23 -4.37
C TRP A 37 18.24 13.01 -5.18
N LEU A 38 19.47 12.48 -5.27
CA LEU A 38 20.57 13.09 -6.01
C LEU A 38 20.23 13.37 -7.49
N LEU A 39 19.26 12.64 -8.07
CA LEU A 39 18.85 12.77 -9.46
C LEU A 39 17.32 12.78 -9.58
N PRO A 40 16.73 13.66 -10.42
CA PRO A 40 15.31 13.61 -10.74
C PRO A 40 15.01 12.32 -11.51
N ALA A 41 14.21 11.42 -10.91
CA ALA A 41 13.79 10.19 -11.58
C ALA A 41 12.77 10.51 -12.70
N PRO A 42 12.94 9.96 -13.91
CA PRO A 42 11.95 10.13 -14.98
C PRO A 42 10.62 9.48 -14.58
N PRO A 43 9.47 9.95 -15.12
CA PRO A 43 8.14 9.43 -14.75
C PRO A 43 8.01 7.91 -14.88
N LYS A 44 8.69 7.32 -15.86
CA LYS A 44 8.72 5.86 -16.09
C LYS A 44 9.33 5.09 -14.91
N VAL A 45 10.38 5.64 -14.28
CA VAL A 45 11.04 5.05 -13.12
C VAL A 45 10.27 5.33 -11.83
N LEU A 46 9.60 6.48 -11.75
CA LEU A 46 8.85 6.88 -10.56
C LEU A 46 7.53 6.11 -10.39
N ARG A 47 6.84 5.75 -11.48
CA ARG A 47 5.57 5.00 -11.45
C ARG A 47 5.61 3.75 -10.56
N PRO A 48 6.51 2.78 -10.74
CA PRO A 48 6.55 1.58 -9.89
C PRO A 48 6.87 1.91 -8.42
N VAL A 49 7.70 2.93 -8.17
CA VAL A 49 8.04 3.38 -6.82
C VAL A 49 6.79 3.95 -6.12
N VAL A 50 6.00 4.78 -6.81
CA VAL A 50 4.74 5.32 -6.27
C VAL A 50 3.75 4.20 -5.96
N ILE A 51 3.64 3.20 -6.83
CA ILE A 51 2.76 2.04 -6.60
C ILE A 51 3.21 1.27 -5.35
N LEU A 52 4.52 1.03 -5.21
CA LEU A 52 5.07 0.34 -4.04
C LEU A 52 4.82 1.11 -2.74
N PHE A 53 5.03 2.42 -2.73
CA PHE A 53 4.73 3.27 -1.56
C PHE A 53 3.24 3.25 -1.21
N SER A 54 2.36 3.32 -2.22
CA SER A 54 0.92 3.20 -2.01
C SER A 54 0.55 1.87 -1.34
N LEU A 55 1.17 0.76 -1.78
CA LEU A 55 0.96 -0.56 -1.18
C LEU A 55 1.42 -0.61 0.28
N ILE A 56 2.61 -0.04 0.56
CA ILE A 56 3.17 0.05 1.91
C ILE A 56 2.26 0.86 2.85
N GLU A 57 1.81 2.03 2.42
CA GLU A 57 0.93 2.86 3.26
C GLU A 57 -0.44 2.20 3.46
N THR A 58 -0.96 1.50 2.45
CA THR A 58 -2.19 0.70 2.59
C THR A 58 -2.01 -0.45 3.57
N ALA A 59 -0.87 -1.14 3.55
CA ALA A 59 -0.56 -2.20 4.51
C ALA A 59 -0.47 -1.67 5.94
N LYS A 60 0.21 -0.54 6.16
CA LYS A 60 0.28 0.13 7.47
C LYS A 60 -1.10 0.56 7.97
N ALA A 61 -1.93 1.11 7.09
CA ALA A 61 -3.30 1.53 7.43
C ALA A 61 -4.17 0.35 7.88
N ASN A 62 -3.91 -0.87 7.37
CA ASN A 62 -4.60 -2.10 7.78
C ASN A 62 -3.91 -2.83 8.96
N GLY A 63 -2.84 -2.28 9.53
CA GLY A 63 -2.12 -2.89 10.66
C GLY A 63 -1.36 -4.17 10.31
N LEU A 64 -1.05 -4.37 9.02
CA LEU A 64 -0.41 -5.59 8.53
C LEU A 64 1.11 -5.45 8.47
N SER A 65 1.82 -6.55 8.72
CA SER A 65 3.27 -6.61 8.59
C SER A 65 3.69 -6.60 7.11
N LEU A 66 4.52 -5.62 6.73
CA LEU A 66 5.00 -5.46 5.35
C LEU A 66 5.71 -6.70 4.83
N THR A 67 6.60 -7.28 5.64
CA THR A 67 7.39 -8.47 5.29
C THR A 67 6.50 -9.64 4.87
N ASN A 68 5.35 -9.80 5.53
CA ASN A 68 4.50 -10.96 5.36
C ASN A 68 3.60 -10.79 4.15
N ILE A 69 3.09 -9.59 3.92
CA ILE A 69 2.38 -9.26 2.68
C ILE A 69 3.29 -9.48 1.49
N PHE A 70 4.50 -8.94 1.48
CA PHE A 70 5.39 -9.08 0.33
C PHE A 70 5.75 -10.54 0.06
N ALA A 71 6.05 -11.32 1.10
CA ALA A 71 6.32 -12.75 0.95
C ALA A 71 5.15 -13.49 0.28
N ILE A 72 3.93 -13.26 0.76
CA ILE A 72 2.71 -13.90 0.22
C ILE A 72 2.42 -13.43 -1.20
N SER A 73 2.56 -12.12 -1.48
CA SER A 73 2.37 -11.58 -2.81
C SER A 73 3.35 -12.22 -3.79
N PHE A 74 4.64 -12.28 -3.48
CA PHE A 74 5.62 -12.88 -4.39
C PHE A 74 5.43 -14.39 -4.60
N GLU A 75 4.93 -15.11 -3.60
CA GLU A 75 4.61 -16.53 -3.71
C GLU A 75 3.34 -16.78 -4.54
N LYS A 76 2.31 -15.95 -4.40
CA LYS A 76 0.99 -16.15 -5.03
C LYS A 76 0.83 -15.47 -6.39
N ILE A 77 1.59 -14.41 -6.69
CA ILE A 77 1.56 -13.73 -7.99
C ILE A 77 1.78 -14.70 -9.16
N PRO A 78 2.76 -15.63 -9.14
CA PRO A 78 2.97 -16.59 -10.22
C PRO A 78 1.79 -17.54 -10.45
N CYS A 79 0.93 -17.74 -9.43
CA CYS A 79 -0.23 -18.62 -9.49
C CYS A 79 -1.53 -17.89 -9.88
N ALA A 80 -1.52 -16.55 -9.88
CA ALA A 80 -2.70 -15.73 -10.16
C ALA A 80 -2.93 -15.61 -11.67
N THR A 81 -4.10 -16.08 -12.13
CA THR A 81 -4.46 -16.04 -13.57
C THR A 81 -5.66 -15.12 -13.80
N SER A 82 -6.57 -14.99 -12.81
CA SER A 82 -7.75 -14.13 -12.86
C SER A 82 -7.51 -12.78 -12.20
N GLU A 83 -8.24 -11.74 -12.63
CA GLU A 83 -8.20 -10.41 -11.99
C GLU A 83 -8.63 -10.47 -10.51
N ASP A 84 -9.58 -11.34 -10.18
CA ASP A 84 -10.05 -11.52 -8.81
C ASP A 84 -8.98 -12.15 -7.90
N ASP A 85 -8.09 -12.98 -8.46
CA ASP A 85 -6.95 -13.55 -7.73
C ASP A 85 -5.99 -12.43 -7.31
N TYR A 86 -5.74 -11.45 -8.19
CA TYR A 86 -4.91 -10.29 -7.87
C TYR A 86 -5.57 -9.38 -6.82
N ARG A 87 -6.89 -9.20 -6.89
CA ARG A 87 -7.63 -8.40 -5.89
C ARG A 87 -7.58 -9.03 -4.51
N ALA A 88 -7.63 -10.36 -4.42
CA ALA A 88 -7.51 -11.09 -3.16
C ALA A 88 -6.12 -10.92 -2.49
N LEU A 89 -5.09 -10.54 -3.27
CA LEU A 89 -3.74 -10.28 -2.75
C LEU A 89 -3.55 -8.84 -2.23
N LEU A 90 -4.56 -7.97 -2.35
CA LEU A 90 -4.45 -6.59 -1.88
C LEU A 90 -4.41 -6.52 -0.34
N PRO A 91 -3.61 -5.60 0.25
CA PRO A 91 -3.55 -5.44 1.70
C PRO A 91 -4.90 -5.10 2.35
N SER A 92 -5.88 -4.58 1.60
CA SER A 92 -7.22 -4.27 2.11
C SER A 92 -8.12 -5.50 2.26
N GLN A 93 -7.78 -6.63 1.61
CA GLN A 93 -8.57 -7.86 1.65
C GLN A 93 -7.97 -8.91 2.58
N LEU A 94 -6.70 -8.77 2.96
CA LEU A 94 -5.98 -9.69 3.82
C LEU A 94 -6.24 -9.41 5.30
N LYS A 95 -6.40 -10.46 6.11
CA LYS A 95 -6.54 -10.34 7.57
C LYS A 95 -5.20 -10.62 8.25
N PRO A 96 -4.95 -10.05 9.44
CA PRO A 96 -3.72 -10.31 10.20
C PRO A 96 -3.49 -11.79 10.50
N ALA A 97 -4.56 -12.56 10.71
CA ALA A 97 -4.51 -14.00 10.98
C ALA A 97 -3.95 -14.82 9.80
N ASP A 98 -4.05 -14.31 8.56
CA ASP A 98 -3.52 -14.98 7.37
C ASP A 98 -2.00 -14.73 7.19
N LEU A 99 -1.42 -13.86 8.03
CA LEU A 99 -0.05 -13.37 7.93
C LEU A 99 0.91 -13.96 8.97
N ASP A 100 0.48 -14.89 9.83
CA ASP A 100 1.37 -15.47 10.84
C ASP A 100 2.45 -16.35 10.17
N ILE A 101 3.69 -15.84 10.16
CA ILE A 101 4.87 -16.50 9.58
C ILE A 101 5.50 -17.52 10.54
N GLY A 102 5.01 -17.62 11.78
CA GLY A 102 5.53 -18.53 12.82
C GLY A 102 5.76 -19.97 12.33
N ASP A 103 5.00 -20.42 11.34
CA ASP A 103 5.06 -21.79 10.82
C ASP A 103 5.86 -21.97 9.51
N ARG A 104 6.32 -20.91 8.84
CA ARG A 104 6.96 -21.02 7.50
C ARG A 104 8.49 -20.97 7.49
N VAL A 105 9.15 -20.71 8.62
CA VAL A 105 10.63 -20.70 8.68
C VAL A 105 11.23 -22.12 8.59
N ASN A 106 10.43 -23.17 8.80
CA ASN A 106 10.93 -24.56 8.88
C ASN A 106 10.63 -25.44 7.66
N GLY A 107 9.98 -24.96 6.61
CA GLY A 107 9.59 -25.82 5.51
C GLY A 107 9.54 -25.10 4.18
N CYS A 108 10.49 -25.44 3.30
CA CYS A 108 10.40 -25.18 1.85
C CYS A 108 10.50 -23.68 1.49
N LEU A 109 11.69 -23.09 1.27
CA LEU A 109 12.07 -22.74 -0.12
C LEU A 109 13.52 -22.27 -0.32
N ILE A 110 14.43 -22.44 0.64
CA ILE A 110 15.83 -21.99 0.45
C ILE A 110 16.68 -22.96 -0.40
N LYS A 111 16.21 -24.19 -0.71
CA LYS A 111 17.02 -25.19 -1.45
C LYS A 111 17.04 -25.07 -2.98
N ARG A 112 16.48 -24.02 -3.60
CA ARG A 112 16.41 -23.94 -5.08
C ARG A 112 17.17 -22.77 -5.73
N LEU A 113 17.90 -21.96 -4.96
CA LEU A 113 18.65 -20.80 -5.48
C LEU A 113 20.09 -20.69 -4.94
N LEU A 114 20.65 -21.78 -4.41
CA LEU A 114 22.10 -21.95 -4.24
C LEU A 114 22.51 -23.30 -4.84
#